data_AF-A0A2J6SXQ5-F1
#
_entry.id   AF-A0A2J6SXQ5-F1
#
_cell.length_a   1.000
_cell.length_b   1.000
_cell.length_c   1.000
_cell.angle_alpha   90.00
_cell.angle_beta   90.00
_cell.angle_gamma   90.00
#
_symmetry.space_group_name_H-M   'P 1'
#
loop_
_entity.id
_entity.type
_entity.pdbx_description
1 polymer ?
#
loop_
_entity_poly.entity_id
_entity_poly.type
_entity_poly.pdbx_seq_one_letter_code
_entity_poly.pdbx_strand_id
1 'polypeptide(L)'
;MFSTLVGHSGREYVRQNCNGKLFILKPVSLSIFDLLQEFKDEFGNNLRLRIHTDGNENKNVLVYEYFKSDLLSLVENYPALQIEARKTILKEHWIHLDVKPNNVFLNWYFLPTLYVDEKGQFQLEKVALGDMDCALKLEGQKLLNQRMGNVMWRSTEGELGKGVGKPSECLYVITGAQRFHPDFEKLDIEPEPIILFNGSALKGPVAEDESNEAFEQWSEEMFPNLDNEAKRALMSDIIMDLYWN
;
A
#
# COMPACT_ATOMS: atom_id res chain seq x y z
N MET A 1 -25.14 -13.91 -9.25
CA MET A 1 -25.40 -12.47 -9.48
C MET A 1 -24.07 -11.81 -9.77
N PHE A 2 -23.98 -11.01 -10.83
CA PHE A 2 -22.77 -10.27 -11.22
C PHE A 2 -22.91 -8.81 -10.78
N SER A 3 -21.81 -8.21 -10.33
CA SER A 3 -21.75 -6.76 -10.10
C SER A 3 -20.41 -6.24 -10.59
N THR A 4 -20.43 -5.15 -11.36
CA THR A 4 -19.23 -4.46 -11.82
C THR A 4 -18.63 -3.65 -10.66
N LEU A 5 -17.30 -3.71 -10.53
CA LEU A 5 -16.51 -2.88 -9.63
C LEU A 5 -15.54 -2.09 -10.49
N VAL A 6 -15.46 -0.78 -10.28
CA VAL A 6 -14.44 0.06 -10.93
C VAL A 6 -13.32 0.24 -9.93
N GLY A 7 -12.12 -0.23 -10.26
CA GLY A 7 -10.94 0.01 -9.42
C GLY A 7 -10.45 1.45 -9.53
N HIS A 8 -9.61 1.88 -8.59
CA HIS A 8 -9.04 3.25 -8.58
C HIS A 8 -8.23 3.59 -9.85
N SER A 9 -7.76 2.60 -10.61
CA SER A 9 -7.12 2.80 -11.92
C SER A 9 -8.10 3.00 -13.09
N GLY A 10 -9.40 3.07 -12.81
CA GLY A 10 -10.46 3.14 -13.82
C GLY A 10 -10.77 1.79 -14.50
N ARG A 11 -10.03 0.73 -14.16
CA ARG A 11 -10.28 -0.62 -14.72
C ARG A 11 -11.53 -1.24 -14.13
N GLU A 12 -12.34 -1.80 -14.99
CA GLU A 12 -13.54 -2.54 -14.60
C GLU A 12 -13.19 -3.99 -14.24
N TYR A 13 -13.72 -4.43 -13.11
CA TYR A 13 -13.65 -5.78 -12.60
C TYR A 13 -15.06 -6.32 -12.45
N VAL A 14 -15.23 -7.63 -12.59
CA VAL A 14 -16.52 -8.27 -12.32
C VAL A 14 -16.42 -9.05 -11.03
N ARG A 15 -17.30 -8.75 -10.07
CA ARG A 15 -17.48 -9.58 -8.87
C ARG A 15 -18.51 -10.66 -9.16
N GLN A 16 -18.15 -11.90 -8.91
CA GLN A 16 -19.00 -13.07 -9.11
C GLN A 16 -19.10 -13.91 -7.84
N ASN A 17 -20.31 -14.32 -7.48
CA ASN A 17 -20.55 -15.33 -6.46
C ASN A 17 -20.66 -16.72 -7.11
N CYS A 18 -19.82 -17.65 -6.68
CA CYS A 18 -19.88 -19.06 -7.05
C CYS A 18 -19.93 -19.90 -5.77
N ASN A 19 -21.05 -20.59 -5.54
CA ASN A 19 -21.27 -21.45 -4.37
C ASN A 19 -20.98 -20.77 -3.01
N GLY A 20 -21.37 -19.50 -2.86
CA GLY A 20 -21.17 -18.74 -1.64
C GLY A 20 -19.78 -18.10 -1.49
N LYS A 21 -18.85 -18.39 -2.41
CA LYS A 21 -17.53 -17.73 -2.47
C LYS A 21 -17.55 -16.60 -3.49
N LEU A 22 -16.89 -15.50 -3.15
CA LEU A 22 -16.77 -14.34 -4.02
C LEU A 22 -15.43 -14.37 -4.77
N PHE A 23 -15.50 -14.03 -6.05
CA PHE A 23 -14.35 -13.95 -6.94
C PHE A 23 -14.36 -12.62 -7.69
N ILE A 24 -13.17 -12.19 -8.09
CA ILE A 24 -12.92 -11.05 -8.96
C ILE A 24 -12.41 -11.57 -10.30
N LEU A 25 -13.10 -11.21 -11.37
CA LEU A 25 -12.64 -11.41 -12.74
C LEU A 25 -11.94 -10.13 -13.21
N LYS A 26 -10.67 -10.26 -13.59
CA LYS A 26 -9.81 -9.20 -14.10
C LYS A 26 -9.49 -9.49 -15.57
N PRO A 27 -10.18 -8.83 -16.52
CA PRO A 27 -9.75 -8.82 -17.91
C PRO A 27 -8.39 -8.12 -18.03
N VAL A 28 -7.47 -8.68 -18.79
CA VAL A 28 -6.11 -8.15 -19.01
C VAL A 28 -5.72 -8.24 -20.49
N SER A 29 -4.64 -7.54 -20.89
CA SER A 29 -4.02 -7.79 -22.20
C SER A 29 -3.38 -9.17 -22.23
N LEU A 30 -3.18 -9.72 -23.44
CA LEU A 30 -2.47 -11.01 -23.61
C LEU A 30 -1.08 -10.99 -22.95
N SER A 31 -0.32 -9.91 -23.14
CA SER A 31 1.01 -9.76 -22.53
C SER A 31 1.00 -9.82 -21.00
N ILE A 32 -0.01 -9.23 -20.36
CA ILE A 32 -0.16 -9.28 -18.89
C ILE A 32 -0.67 -10.67 -18.47
N PHE A 33 -1.55 -11.28 -19.26
CA PHE A 33 -2.02 -12.65 -19.00
C PHE A 33 -0.84 -13.62 -18.94
N ASP A 34 0.00 -13.63 -19.99
CA ASP A 34 1.17 -14.51 -20.09
C ASP A 34 2.16 -14.26 -18.95
N LEU A 35 2.49 -12.99 -18.68
CA LEU A 35 3.36 -12.59 -17.56
C LEU A 35 2.83 -13.13 -16.22
N LEU A 36 1.54 -13.00 -15.96
CA LEU A 36 0.96 -13.41 -14.70
C LEU A 36 0.84 -14.93 -14.57
N GLN A 37 0.72 -15.67 -15.67
CA GLN A 37 0.83 -17.13 -15.65
C GLN A 37 2.24 -17.57 -15.25
N GLU A 38 3.29 -16.98 -15.86
CA GLU A 38 4.68 -17.25 -15.45
C GLU A 38 4.91 -16.89 -13.97
N PHE A 39 4.38 -15.75 -13.54
CA PHE A 39 4.43 -15.33 -12.13
C PHE A 39 3.76 -16.34 -11.20
N LYS A 40 2.62 -16.91 -11.59
CA LYS A 40 1.94 -17.95 -10.81
C LYS A 40 2.75 -19.25 -10.75
N ASP A 41 3.41 -19.64 -11.83
CA ASP A 41 4.24 -20.85 -11.84
C ASP A 41 5.43 -20.73 -10.89
N GLU A 42 6.01 -19.53 -10.78
CA GLU A 42 7.14 -19.27 -9.88
C GLU A 42 6.72 -19.04 -8.42
N PHE A 43 5.63 -18.29 -8.20
CA PHE A 43 5.26 -17.79 -6.86
C PHE A 43 3.96 -18.39 -6.31
N GLY A 44 3.31 -19.33 -6.99
CA GLY A 44 1.95 -19.82 -6.72
C GLY A 44 1.63 -20.24 -5.28
N ASN A 45 2.65 -20.64 -4.52
CA ASN A 45 2.51 -21.05 -3.12
C ASN A 45 2.67 -19.90 -2.11
N ASN A 46 2.95 -18.68 -2.56
CA ASN A 46 3.19 -17.54 -1.69
C ASN A 46 1.86 -16.90 -1.27
N LEU A 47 1.46 -17.14 -0.02
CA LEU A 47 0.22 -16.62 0.56
C LEU A 47 0.19 -15.10 0.72
N ARG A 48 1.35 -14.43 0.65
CA ARG A 48 1.50 -12.98 0.76
C ARG A 48 1.34 -12.27 -0.59
N LEU A 49 1.26 -13.03 -1.69
CA LEU A 49 1.03 -12.51 -3.02
C LEU A 49 -0.38 -12.90 -3.45
N ARG A 50 -1.11 -11.94 -4.02
CA ARG A 50 -2.44 -12.15 -4.57
C ARG A 50 -2.27 -12.73 -5.96
N ILE A 51 -2.29 -14.05 -6.02
CA ILE A 51 -2.16 -14.84 -7.23
C ILE A 51 -3.55 -15.27 -7.71
N HIS A 52 -3.76 -15.30 -9.03
CA HIS A 52 -5.04 -15.75 -9.59
C HIS A 52 -5.23 -17.25 -9.35
N THR A 53 -6.44 -17.61 -8.92
CA THR A 53 -6.81 -19.01 -8.67
C THR A 53 -7.08 -19.76 -9.97
N ASP A 54 -7.60 -19.06 -10.99
CA ASP A 54 -8.01 -19.64 -12.27
C ASP A 54 -7.88 -18.60 -13.40
N GLY A 55 -8.06 -19.01 -14.66
CA GLY A 55 -7.98 -18.13 -15.82
C GLY A 55 -8.75 -18.64 -17.04
N ASN A 56 -9.19 -17.72 -17.89
CA ASN A 56 -9.77 -18.02 -19.20
C ASN A 56 -8.85 -17.46 -20.28
N GLU A 57 -8.04 -18.33 -20.87
CA GLU A 57 -7.08 -18.02 -21.92
C GLU A 57 -7.76 -17.40 -23.15
N ASN A 58 -8.90 -17.94 -23.57
CA ASN A 58 -9.61 -17.45 -24.76
C ASN A 58 -10.11 -16.00 -24.63
N LYS A 59 -10.29 -15.52 -23.40
CA LYS A 59 -10.80 -14.16 -23.10
C LYS A 59 -9.78 -13.28 -22.40
N ASN A 60 -8.57 -13.78 -22.13
CA ASN A 60 -7.56 -13.11 -21.31
C ASN A 60 -8.13 -12.61 -19.97
N VAL A 61 -8.88 -13.46 -19.27
CA VAL A 61 -9.48 -13.11 -17.97
C VAL A 61 -8.85 -13.93 -16.87
N LEU A 62 -8.32 -13.27 -15.85
CA LEU A 62 -7.80 -13.90 -14.65
C LEU A 62 -8.84 -13.87 -13.52
N VAL A 63 -8.94 -14.94 -12.76
CA VAL A 63 -9.88 -15.10 -11.65
C VAL A 63 -9.11 -15.04 -10.33
N TYR A 64 -9.47 -14.10 -9.48
CA TYR A 64 -8.87 -13.92 -8.17
C TYR A 64 -9.89 -14.19 -7.08
N GLU A 65 -9.40 -14.64 -5.93
CA GLU A 65 -10.16 -14.56 -4.68
C GLU A 65 -10.55 -13.09 -4.40
N TYR A 66 -11.77 -12.92 -3.90
CA TYR A 66 -12.23 -11.62 -3.42
C TYR A 66 -11.66 -11.34 -2.03
N PHE A 67 -11.14 -10.12 -1.85
CA PHE A 67 -10.74 -9.60 -0.55
C PHE A 67 -11.77 -8.57 -0.10
N LYS A 68 -12.01 -8.52 1.21
CA LYS A 68 -13.01 -7.65 1.83
C LYS A 68 -12.71 -6.16 1.59
N SER A 69 -11.45 -5.75 1.67
CA SER A 69 -11.01 -4.39 1.38
C SER A 69 -9.54 -4.36 0.93
N ASP A 70 -9.11 -3.22 0.40
CA ASP A 70 -7.70 -2.86 0.34
C ASP A 70 -7.30 -2.01 1.57
N LEU A 71 -5.99 -1.75 1.74
CA LEU A 71 -5.46 -1.00 2.88
C LEU A 71 -5.81 0.48 2.83
N LEU A 72 -5.90 1.08 1.63
CA LEU A 72 -6.34 2.46 1.49
C LEU A 72 -7.75 2.61 2.07
N SER A 73 -8.67 1.79 1.56
CA SER A 73 -10.07 1.75 1.99
C SER A 73 -10.22 1.42 3.48
N LEU A 74 -9.41 0.51 4.04
CA LEU A 74 -9.47 0.18 5.47
C LEU A 74 -9.11 1.39 6.34
N VAL A 75 -8.03 2.09 5.99
CA VAL A 75 -7.53 3.23 6.74
C VAL A 75 -8.50 4.42 6.66
N GLU A 76 -9.08 4.67 5.48
CA GLU A 76 -10.06 5.74 5.27
C GLU A 76 -11.37 5.50 6.02
N ASN A 77 -11.87 4.25 6.02
CA ASN A 77 -13.13 3.91 6.68
C ASN A 77 -12.99 3.72 8.20
N TYR A 78 -11.78 3.40 8.68
CA TYR A 78 -11.49 3.18 10.10
C TYR A 78 -10.29 4.01 10.55
N PRO A 79 -10.38 5.34 10.54
CA PRO A 79 -9.26 6.22 10.88
C PRO A 79 -8.80 6.03 12.33
N ALA A 80 -9.67 5.63 13.25
CA ALA A 80 -9.32 5.32 14.65
C ALA A 80 -8.90 3.85 14.88
N LEU A 81 -8.58 3.09 13.82
CA LEU A 81 -8.07 1.73 13.98
C LEU A 81 -6.76 1.74 14.79
N GLN A 82 -6.70 0.88 15.81
CA GLN A 82 -5.59 0.83 16.75
C GLN A 82 -4.23 0.64 16.06
N ILE A 83 -3.20 1.27 16.61
CA ILE A 83 -1.84 1.24 16.07
C ILE A 83 -1.28 -0.18 15.93
N GLU A 84 -1.57 -1.06 16.88
CA GLU A 84 -1.11 -2.46 16.84
C GLU A 84 -1.73 -3.25 15.69
N ALA A 85 -2.99 -2.96 15.33
CA ALA A 85 -3.62 -3.54 14.15
C ALA A 85 -2.95 -3.05 12.87
N ARG A 86 -2.64 -1.75 12.77
CA ARG A 86 -1.92 -1.14 11.64
C ARG A 86 -0.50 -1.71 11.50
N LYS A 87 0.24 -1.82 12.60
CA LYS A 87 1.58 -2.45 12.64
C LYS A 87 1.54 -3.92 12.20
N THR A 88 0.50 -4.66 12.58
CA THR A 88 0.35 -6.07 12.17
C THR A 88 0.23 -6.20 10.65
N ILE A 89 -0.39 -5.23 9.98
CA ILE A 89 -0.44 -5.18 8.51
C ILE A 89 0.94 -4.86 7.92
N LEU A 90 1.71 -3.95 8.55
CA LEU A 90 3.03 -3.51 8.10
C LEU A 90 4.19 -4.49 8.39
N LYS A 91 4.03 -5.45 9.30
CA LYS A 91 5.08 -6.45 9.64
C LYS A 91 5.48 -7.35 8.48
N GLU A 92 4.76 -7.29 7.39
CA GLU A 92 5.04 -8.04 6.18
C GLU A 92 6.10 -7.27 5.36
N HIS A 93 7.14 -7.93 4.82
CA HIS A 93 8.22 -7.29 4.06
C HIS A 93 8.00 -7.44 2.54
N TRP A 94 7.88 -6.32 1.82
CA TRP A 94 7.45 -6.29 0.41
C TRP A 94 8.53 -5.55 -0.38
N ILE A 95 8.98 -6.15 -1.47
CA ILE A 95 9.79 -5.47 -2.48
C ILE A 95 9.01 -5.59 -3.77
N HIS A 96 8.19 -4.59 -4.05
CA HIS A 96 7.44 -4.48 -5.30
C HIS A 96 7.56 -3.04 -5.79
N LEU A 97 7.68 -2.86 -7.10
CA LEU A 97 7.93 -1.53 -7.66
C LEU A 97 6.71 -0.61 -7.53
N ASP A 98 5.52 -1.17 -7.34
CA ASP A 98 4.27 -0.42 -7.17
C ASP A 98 3.55 -0.81 -5.88
N VAL A 99 4.27 -0.84 -4.74
CA VAL A 99 3.58 -0.93 -3.45
C VAL A 99 2.85 0.38 -3.19
N LYS A 100 1.55 0.28 -3.00
CA LYS A 100 0.65 1.36 -2.62
C LYS A 100 -0.50 0.78 -1.81
N PRO A 101 -1.14 1.54 -0.90
CA PRO A 101 -2.15 0.98 -0.01
C PRO A 101 -3.32 0.29 -0.74
N ASN A 102 -3.73 0.79 -1.91
CA ASN A 102 -4.79 0.16 -2.69
C ASN A 102 -4.36 -1.12 -3.44
N ASN A 103 -3.07 -1.48 -3.41
CA ASN A 103 -2.55 -2.77 -3.88
C ASN A 103 -2.36 -3.79 -2.73
N VAL A 104 -2.55 -3.39 -1.48
CA VAL A 104 -2.50 -4.31 -0.32
C VAL A 104 -3.91 -4.77 0.03
N PHE A 105 -4.22 -6.03 -0.23
CA PHE A 105 -5.55 -6.61 -0.07
C PHE A 105 -5.71 -7.33 1.27
N LEU A 106 -6.86 -7.17 1.93
CA LEU A 106 -7.08 -7.57 3.31
C LEU A 106 -8.41 -8.30 3.50
N ASN A 107 -8.37 -9.40 4.25
CA ASN A 107 -9.54 -9.98 4.91
C ASN A 107 -9.40 -9.78 6.42
N TRP A 108 -10.46 -9.30 7.05
CA TRP A 108 -10.46 -8.93 8.45
C TRP A 108 -11.88 -8.93 9.00
N TYR A 109 -12.00 -9.03 10.31
CA TYR A 109 -13.26 -8.96 11.03
C TYR A 109 -13.07 -8.28 12.39
N PHE A 110 -14.17 -7.83 12.99
CA PHE A 110 -14.20 -7.40 14.38
C PHE A 110 -14.79 -8.52 15.23
N LEU A 111 -14.08 -8.92 16.28
CA LEU A 111 -14.67 -9.80 17.28
C LEU A 111 -15.69 -9.00 18.12
N PRO A 112 -16.88 -9.56 18.40
CA PRO A 112 -17.80 -8.94 19.33
C PRO A 112 -17.14 -8.80 20.70
N THR A 113 -17.28 -7.63 21.31
CA THR A 113 -16.93 -7.41 22.71
C THR A 113 -18.08 -7.86 23.60
N LEU A 114 -17.75 -8.25 24.84
CA LEU A 114 -18.75 -8.61 25.86
C LEU A 114 -19.61 -7.41 26.28
N TYR A 115 -19.16 -6.19 25.98
CA TYR A 115 -19.83 -4.93 26.29
C TYR A 115 -20.32 -4.26 25.01
N VAL A 116 -21.54 -3.72 25.06
CA VAL A 116 -22.32 -3.22 23.91
C VAL A 116 -21.76 -1.90 23.34
N ASP A 117 -20.97 -1.17 24.12
CA ASP A 117 -20.39 0.14 23.80
C ASP A 117 -18.92 0.09 23.39
N GLU A 118 -18.27 -1.08 23.50
CA GLU A 118 -16.89 -1.24 23.05
C GLU A 118 -16.83 -1.55 21.55
N LYS A 119 -15.93 -0.86 20.83
CA LYS A 119 -15.62 -1.24 19.45
C LYS A 119 -14.95 -2.61 19.50
N GLY A 120 -15.46 -3.54 18.68
CA GLY A 120 -14.93 -4.89 18.59
C GLY A 120 -13.42 -4.93 18.36
N GLN A 121 -12.76 -6.00 18.78
CA GLN A 121 -11.33 -6.16 18.56
C GLN A 121 -11.06 -6.50 17.09
N PHE A 122 -10.21 -5.72 16.42
CA PHE A 122 -9.81 -5.98 15.04
C PHE A 122 -9.00 -7.28 14.95
N GLN A 123 -9.34 -8.12 13.98
CA GLN A 123 -8.61 -9.33 13.64
C GLN A 123 -8.28 -9.34 12.15
N LEU A 124 -6.99 -9.45 11.85
CA LEU A 124 -6.50 -9.66 10.50
C LEU A 124 -6.54 -11.16 10.19
N GLU A 125 -7.25 -11.54 9.14
CA GLU A 125 -7.33 -12.93 8.67
C GLU A 125 -6.31 -13.21 7.56
N LYS A 126 -6.21 -12.31 6.59
CA LYS A 126 -5.32 -12.47 5.43
C LYS A 126 -4.88 -11.12 4.91
N VAL A 127 -3.62 -11.05 4.46
CA VAL A 127 -3.02 -9.92 3.78
C VAL A 127 -2.26 -10.41 2.55
N ALA A 128 -2.43 -9.73 1.41
CA ALA A 128 -1.76 -10.10 0.17
C ALA A 128 -1.49 -8.89 -0.74
N LEU A 129 -0.30 -8.86 -1.36
CA LEU A 129 0.07 -7.89 -2.38
C LEU A 129 -0.57 -8.25 -3.69
N GLY A 130 -1.33 -7.34 -4.28
CA GLY A 130 -1.83 -7.52 -5.63
C GLY A 130 -1.18 -6.58 -6.63
N ASP A 131 -1.76 -6.61 -7.83
CA ASP A 131 -1.37 -5.81 -8.99
C ASP A 131 0.08 -6.05 -9.46
N MET A 132 0.38 -7.33 -9.70
CA MET A 132 1.67 -7.79 -10.23
C MET A 132 1.87 -7.48 -11.72
N ASP A 133 0.98 -6.68 -12.32
CA ASP A 133 1.05 -6.29 -13.72
C ASP A 133 2.35 -5.53 -14.05
N CYS A 134 2.97 -4.91 -13.04
CA CYS A 134 4.25 -4.21 -13.14
C CYS A 134 5.38 -4.91 -12.38
N ALA A 135 5.19 -6.18 -11.98
CA ALA A 135 6.24 -6.96 -11.34
C ALA A 135 7.40 -7.18 -12.31
N LEU A 136 8.62 -6.89 -11.86
CA LEU A 136 9.84 -7.16 -12.63
C LEU A 136 10.66 -8.22 -11.89
N LYS A 137 11.12 -9.22 -12.64
CA LYS A 137 12.10 -10.19 -12.15
C LYS A 137 13.50 -9.56 -12.23
N LEU A 138 14.16 -9.45 -11.09
CA LEU A 138 15.56 -9.01 -11.04
C LEU A 138 16.47 -10.20 -11.35
N GLU A 139 17.26 -10.09 -12.41
CA GLU A 139 18.34 -11.03 -12.70
C GLU A 139 19.68 -10.46 -12.19
N GLY A 140 20.21 -11.05 -11.11
CA GLY A 140 21.44 -10.62 -10.45
C GLY A 140 21.26 -9.53 -9.38
N GLN A 141 22.36 -9.02 -8.82
CA GLN A 141 22.36 -8.02 -7.74
C GLN A 141 22.43 -6.57 -8.26
N LYS A 142 21.71 -6.23 -9.33
CA LYS A 142 21.68 -4.85 -9.82
C LYS A 142 20.58 -4.08 -9.08
N LEU A 143 20.98 -3.24 -8.13
CA LEU A 143 20.14 -2.14 -7.66
C LEU A 143 19.86 -1.22 -8.85
N LEU A 144 18.58 -1.02 -9.15
CA LEU A 144 18.16 -0.13 -10.24
C LEU A 144 18.23 1.31 -9.73
N ASN A 145 19.22 2.08 -10.19
CA ASN A 145 19.33 3.52 -9.99
C ASN A 145 18.35 4.26 -10.91
N GLN A 146 17.06 3.98 -10.77
CA GLN A 146 15.98 4.59 -11.56
C GLN A 146 14.81 4.94 -10.66
N ARG A 147 14.10 6.03 -11.00
CA ARG A 147 12.86 6.43 -10.34
C ARG A 147 11.74 5.50 -10.80
N MET A 148 11.53 4.41 -10.07
CA MET A 148 10.50 3.41 -10.37
C MET A 148 9.42 3.41 -9.31
N GLY A 149 8.19 3.15 -9.75
CA GLY A 149 7.01 3.07 -8.88
C GLY A 149 6.12 4.29 -8.89
N ASN A 150 5.04 4.23 -8.11
CA ASN A 150 4.09 5.31 -8.01
C ASN A 150 4.70 6.51 -7.27
N VAL A 151 4.77 7.67 -7.93
CA VAL A 151 5.33 8.94 -7.42
C VAL A 151 4.84 9.27 -6.00
N MET A 152 3.58 8.94 -5.68
CA MET A 152 2.99 9.20 -4.37
C MET A 152 3.53 8.31 -3.24
N TRP A 153 4.02 7.12 -3.57
CA TRP A 153 4.30 6.05 -2.63
C TRP A 153 5.77 5.61 -2.63
N ARG A 154 6.60 6.19 -3.49
CA ARG A 154 8.04 5.96 -3.49
C ARG A 154 8.71 6.49 -2.23
N SER A 155 9.79 5.83 -1.82
CA SER A 155 10.67 6.36 -0.78
C SER A 155 11.43 7.58 -1.29
N THR A 156 12.02 8.37 -0.38
CA THR A 156 12.89 9.50 -0.76
C THR A 156 14.05 9.03 -1.65
N GLU A 157 14.60 7.85 -1.41
CA GLU A 157 15.65 7.23 -2.22
C GLU A 157 15.12 6.85 -3.62
N GLY A 158 13.90 6.33 -3.69
CA GLY A 158 13.18 6.04 -4.93
C GLY A 158 12.90 7.30 -5.75
N GLU A 159 12.52 8.40 -5.11
CA GLU A 159 12.35 9.72 -5.75
C GLU A 159 13.68 10.29 -6.28
N LEU A 160 14.79 10.02 -5.58
CA LEU A 160 16.12 10.41 -6.03
C LEU A 160 16.73 9.45 -7.06
N GLY A 161 16.07 8.32 -7.35
CA GLY A 161 16.60 7.27 -8.22
C GLY A 161 17.86 6.61 -7.67
N LYS A 162 18.04 6.62 -6.34
CA LYS A 162 19.23 6.08 -5.64
C LYS A 162 19.01 4.67 -5.06
N GLY A 163 17.95 3.98 -5.53
CA GLY A 163 17.57 2.64 -5.08
C GLY A 163 16.13 2.60 -4.60
N VAL A 164 15.69 1.43 -4.12
CA VAL A 164 14.35 1.21 -3.56
C VAL A 164 14.49 1.15 -2.03
N GLY A 165 14.01 2.18 -1.32
CA GLY A 165 13.99 2.24 0.14
C GLY A 165 12.63 1.83 0.72
N LYS A 166 12.61 1.36 1.97
CA LYS A 166 11.44 0.87 2.72
C LYS A 166 10.50 1.91 3.39
N PRO A 167 10.84 3.20 3.60
CA PRO A 167 10.17 3.99 4.65
C PRO A 167 8.89 4.73 4.23
N SER A 168 8.57 4.87 2.94
CA SER A 168 7.36 5.62 2.51
C SER A 168 6.05 4.89 2.81
N GLU A 169 6.07 3.56 2.84
CA GLU A 169 4.88 2.72 3.00
C GLU A 169 4.30 2.79 4.44
N CYS A 170 5.16 3.01 5.44
CA CYS A 170 4.76 3.00 6.85
C CYS A 170 3.96 4.25 7.26
N LEU A 171 4.26 5.43 6.72
CA LEU A 171 3.69 6.69 7.24
C LEU A 171 2.18 6.78 7.05
N TYR A 172 1.68 6.50 5.85
CA TYR A 172 0.24 6.56 5.57
C TYR A 172 -0.53 5.53 6.39
N VAL A 173 0.00 4.31 6.51
CA VAL A 173 -0.69 3.24 7.23
C VAL A 173 -0.79 3.55 8.72
N ILE A 174 0.18 4.26 9.30
CA ILE A 174 0.16 4.69 10.69
C ILE A 174 -0.75 5.92 10.90
N THR A 175 -0.58 6.95 10.07
CA THR A 175 -1.24 8.26 10.28
C THR A 175 -2.64 8.35 9.67
N GLY A 176 -2.92 7.56 8.63
CA GLY A 176 -4.06 7.74 7.74
C GLY A 176 -4.03 9.02 6.91
N ALA A 177 -2.91 9.75 6.93
CA ALA A 177 -2.79 11.04 6.30
C ALA A 177 -2.10 10.92 4.94
N GLN A 178 -2.74 11.44 3.91
CA GLN A 178 -2.13 11.63 2.60
C GLN A 178 -1.43 13.01 2.53
N ARG A 179 -0.74 13.46 3.59
CA ARG A 179 -0.22 14.85 3.71
C ARG A 179 0.81 15.22 2.64
N PHE A 180 1.34 14.24 1.91
CA PHE A 180 2.21 14.45 0.75
C PHE A 180 1.50 14.44 -0.59
N HIS A 181 0.19 14.20 -0.63
CA HIS A 181 -0.65 14.27 -1.83
C HIS A 181 -0.71 15.71 -2.29
N PRO A 182 0.03 16.07 -3.34
CA PRO A 182 -0.13 17.38 -3.93
C PRO A 182 -1.54 17.44 -4.50
N ASP A 183 -2.18 18.60 -4.41
CA ASP A 183 -3.40 18.81 -5.16
C ASP A 183 -3.01 18.95 -6.64
N PHE A 184 -3.03 17.83 -7.37
CA PHE A 184 -2.60 17.76 -8.77
C PHE A 184 -3.38 18.72 -9.68
N GLU A 185 -4.59 19.13 -9.29
CA GLU A 185 -5.37 20.12 -10.04
C GLU A 185 -4.88 21.55 -9.81
N LYS A 186 -4.11 21.80 -8.75
CA LYS A 186 -3.56 23.10 -8.36
C LYS A 186 -2.05 23.22 -8.57
N LEU A 187 -1.40 22.18 -9.07
CA LEU A 187 0.03 22.20 -9.31
C LEU A 187 0.36 22.80 -10.67
N ASP A 188 1.09 23.92 -10.66
CA ASP A 188 1.74 24.50 -11.85
C ASP A 188 3.11 23.84 -12.15
N ILE A 189 3.56 22.94 -11.28
CA ILE A 189 4.85 22.25 -11.35
C ILE A 189 4.67 20.74 -11.26
N GLU A 190 5.67 19.99 -11.73
CA GLU A 190 5.72 18.55 -11.54
C GLU A 190 5.59 18.20 -10.05
N PRO A 191 4.89 17.11 -9.68
CA PRO A 191 4.62 16.73 -8.29
C PRO A 191 5.85 16.24 -7.52
N GLU A 192 6.87 15.70 -8.20
CA GLU A 192 8.04 15.06 -7.59
C GLU A 192 8.86 16.00 -6.68
N PRO A 193 9.19 17.25 -7.05
CA PRO A 193 9.91 18.18 -6.18
C PRO A 193 9.15 18.49 -4.88
N ILE A 194 7.82 18.54 -4.92
CA ILE A 194 6.97 18.80 -3.75
C ILE A 194 6.98 17.61 -2.80
N ILE A 195 6.83 16.40 -3.35
CA ILE A 195 6.86 15.15 -2.58
C ILE A 195 8.25 14.96 -1.94
N LEU A 196 9.31 15.24 -2.69
CA LEU A 196 10.69 15.18 -2.19
C LEU A 196 10.94 16.22 -1.08
N PHE A 197 10.48 17.46 -1.28
CA PHE A 197 10.59 18.53 -0.28
C PHE A 197 9.87 18.14 1.01
N ASN A 198 8.61 17.74 0.92
CA ASN A 198 7.83 17.35 2.10
C ASN A 198 8.36 16.09 2.78
N GLY A 199 8.86 15.11 2.02
CA GLY A 199 9.51 13.92 2.57
C GLY A 199 10.82 14.21 3.29
N SER A 200 11.54 15.26 2.89
CA SER A 200 12.77 15.69 3.58
C SER A 200 12.50 16.40 4.91
N ALA A 201 11.34 17.06 5.07
CA ALA A 201 10.91 17.66 6.34
C ALA A 201 10.67 16.63 7.47
N LEU A 202 10.41 15.36 7.14
CA LEU A 202 10.37 14.27 8.13
C LEU A 202 11.75 13.92 8.71
N LYS A 203 12.84 14.26 8.01
CA LYS A 203 14.22 13.85 8.34
C LYS A 203 14.95 14.84 9.26
N GLY A 204 14.26 15.86 9.78
CA GLY A 204 14.83 16.94 10.60
C GLY A 204 14.82 18.30 9.87
N PRO A 205 15.28 19.39 10.51
CA PRO A 205 14.98 20.74 10.04
C PRO A 205 15.70 21.02 8.71
N VAL A 206 14.93 20.99 7.63
CA VAL A 206 15.28 21.67 6.39
C VAL A 206 14.85 23.12 6.57
N ALA A 207 15.80 24.04 6.40
CA ALA A 207 15.62 25.46 6.68
C ALA A 207 14.50 26.10 5.84
N GLU A 208 13.80 27.02 6.50
CA GLU A 208 13.12 28.22 5.97
C GLU A 208 12.02 27.99 4.93
N ASP A 209 10.94 27.32 5.34
CA ASP A 209 9.60 27.70 4.89
C ASP A 209 8.62 27.61 6.07
N GLU A 210 7.93 28.71 6.39
CA GLU A 210 7.13 28.89 7.62
C GLU A 210 5.83 28.06 7.67
N SER A 211 5.61 27.17 6.69
CA SER A 211 4.36 26.41 6.53
C SER A 211 4.43 24.93 6.93
N ASN A 212 5.62 24.36 7.15
CA ASN A 212 5.77 22.94 7.46
C ASN A 212 6.15 22.70 8.93
N GLU A 213 5.17 22.23 9.72
CA GLU A 213 5.37 21.78 11.10
C GLU A 213 6.32 20.57 11.14
N ALA A 214 7.34 20.63 12.02
CA ALA A 214 8.26 19.53 12.23
C ALA A 214 7.50 18.27 12.71
N PHE A 215 7.95 17.08 12.32
CA PHE A 215 7.30 15.80 12.68
C PHE A 215 7.07 15.65 14.20
N GLU A 216 7.99 16.17 15.02
CA GLU A 216 7.86 16.16 16.48
C GLU A 216 6.63 16.95 16.98
N GLN A 217 6.25 18.02 16.26
CA GLN A 217 5.12 18.89 16.56
C GLN A 217 3.78 18.29 16.15
N TRP A 218 3.76 17.16 15.42
CA TRP A 218 2.51 16.54 15.01
C TRP A 218 1.75 15.97 16.21
N SER A 219 0.54 16.43 16.50
CA SER A 219 -0.21 16.01 17.69
C SER A 219 -1.20 14.87 17.39
N GLU A 220 -1.63 14.18 18.45
CA GLU A 220 -2.75 13.22 18.39
C GLU A 220 -4.08 13.90 18.02
N GLU A 221 -4.20 15.21 18.23
CA GLU A 221 -5.34 16.02 17.78
C GLU A 221 -5.38 16.12 16.25
N MET A 222 -4.21 16.24 15.61
CA MET A 222 -4.10 16.23 14.14
C MET A 222 -4.16 14.82 13.55
N PHE A 223 -3.51 13.86 14.22
CA PHE A 223 -3.44 12.46 13.78
C PHE A 223 -3.76 11.54 14.96
N PRO A 224 -5.01 11.06 15.08
CA PRO A 224 -5.47 10.30 16.25
C PRO A 224 -4.64 9.05 16.62
N ASN A 225 -3.86 8.50 15.70
CA ASN A 225 -3.00 7.33 15.96
C ASN A 225 -1.50 7.67 15.99
N LEU A 226 -1.13 8.95 16.00
CA LEU A 226 0.27 9.39 16.07
C LEU A 226 0.68 9.69 17.51
N ASP A 227 0.49 8.70 18.38
CA ASP A 227 0.97 8.78 19.76
C ASP A 227 2.51 8.71 19.83
N ASN A 228 3.06 8.91 21.03
CA ASN A 228 4.50 8.87 21.25
C ASN A 228 5.14 7.51 20.94
N GLU A 229 4.37 6.42 20.90
CA GLU A 229 4.85 5.09 20.52
C GLU A 229 4.89 4.95 18.99
N ALA A 230 3.83 5.37 18.29
CA ALA A 230 3.74 5.44 16.85
C ALA A 230 4.83 6.34 16.25
N LYS A 231 5.08 7.51 16.85
CA LYS A 231 6.21 8.39 16.49
C LYS A 231 7.55 7.69 16.65
N ARG A 232 7.77 6.98 17.76
CA ARG A 232 9.00 6.22 18.00
C ARG A 232 9.18 5.06 17.02
N ALA A 233 8.12 4.36 16.67
CA ALA A 233 8.14 3.28 15.68
C ALA A 233 8.49 3.83 14.29
N LEU A 234 7.81 4.91 13.86
CA LEU A 234 8.11 5.61 12.60
C LEU A 234 9.55 6.12 12.57
N MET A 235 10.03 6.76 13.64
CA MET A 235 11.41 7.23 13.72
C MET A 235 12.41 6.09 13.74
N SER A 236 12.14 4.97 14.44
CA SER A 236 13.00 3.79 14.43
C SER A 236 13.13 3.20 13.03
N ASP A 237 12.02 3.06 12.30
CA ASP A 237 12.04 2.52 10.94
C ASP A 237 12.72 3.49 9.95
N ILE A 238 12.50 4.81 10.10
CA ILE A 238 13.17 5.86 9.31
C ILE A 238 14.68 5.93 9.61
N ILE A 239 15.09 5.76 10.87
CA ILE A 239 16.49 5.84 11.32
C ILE A 239 17.26 4.55 11.00
N MET A 240 16.62 3.38 11.06
CA MET A 240 17.27 2.10 10.71
C MET A 240 17.75 2.05 9.26
N ASP A 241 17.09 2.77 8.34
CA ASP A 241 17.55 2.91 6.95
C ASP A 241 18.80 3.81 6.80
N LEU A 242 19.14 4.65 7.79
CA LEU A 242 20.37 5.46 7.77
C LEU A 242 21.64 4.62 8.01
N TYR A 243 21.50 3.45 8.62
CA TYR A 243 22.62 2.59 9.03
C TYR A 243 22.94 1.45 8.06
N TRP A 244 22.26 1.39 6.91
CA TRP A 244 22.52 0.42 5.84
C TRP A 244 23.25 0.99 4.61
N ASN A 245 24.00 2.10 4.78
CA ASN A 245 24.97 2.57 3.80
C ASN A 245 26.30 1.81 3.88
#